data_AF-A0A7S0S827-F1
#
_entry.id   AF-A0A7S0S827-F1
#
_cell.length_a   1.000
_cell.length_b   1.000
_cell.length_c   1.000
_cell.angle_alpha   90.00
_cell.angle_beta   90.00
_cell.angle_gamma   90.00
#
_symmetry.space_group_name_H-M   'P 1'
#
loop_
_entity.id
_entity.type
_entity.pdbx_description
1 polymer ?
#
loop_
_entity_poly.entity_id
_entity_poly.type
_entity_poly.pdbx_seq_one_letter_code
_entity_poly.pdbx_strand_id
1 'polypeptide(L)'
;GDRGGGAAAVGSGQGSTAAFLLQAVEPPIPQAITHAVTLLQDIGALKEDESLTRLGRHLGEMPVHPRVGKMLLYATLLGVLDPVLTVACAAAYRSPFVMSMDGNREAGKAARHAFSAEFGGASDHLAVVAAFRGWEAARASGGGGGERHRVAGDINRCVTK
;
A
#
# COMPACT_ATOMS: atom_id res chain seq x y z
N GLY A 1 0.86 55.94 -27.54
CA GLY A 1 0.77 54.92 -26.47
C GLY A 1 0.33 53.66 -27.15
N ASP A 2 1.22 52.72 -27.43
CA ASP A 2 1.91 51.84 -26.47
C ASP A 2 0.94 50.89 -25.75
N ARG A 3 1.25 49.59 -25.91
CA ARG A 3 0.74 48.33 -25.31
C ARG A 3 -0.65 47.88 -25.75
N GLY A 4 -0.85 46.74 -26.42
CA GLY A 4 -0.02 45.54 -26.54
C GLY A 4 -0.59 44.42 -25.67
N GLY A 5 -0.88 43.27 -26.30
CA GLY A 5 -0.85 41.96 -25.65
C GLY A 5 -2.12 41.52 -24.92
N GLY A 6 -2.79 40.52 -25.49
CA GLY A 6 -3.83 39.75 -24.82
C GLY A 6 -4.11 38.48 -25.61
N ALA A 7 -3.06 37.69 -25.86
CA ALA A 7 -3.19 36.37 -26.44
C ALA A 7 -4.20 35.56 -25.63
N ALA A 8 -5.24 35.05 -26.30
CA ALA A 8 -6.13 34.05 -25.76
C ALA A 8 -5.33 32.77 -25.50
N ALA A 9 -4.73 32.69 -24.32
CA ALA A 9 -4.17 31.46 -23.78
C ALA A 9 -5.34 30.62 -23.26
N VAL A 10 -5.84 29.74 -24.12
CA VAL A 10 -6.55 28.54 -23.65
C VAL A 10 -5.52 27.73 -22.85
N GLY A 11 -5.62 27.78 -21.53
CA GLY A 11 -4.73 27.07 -20.62
C GLY A 11 -5.41 26.85 -19.27
N SER A 12 -6.02 25.68 -19.12
CA SER A 12 -6.26 24.96 -17.86
C SER A 12 -6.51 25.82 -16.62
N GLY A 13 -7.77 26.14 -16.35
CA GLY A 13 -8.17 26.80 -15.10
C GLY A 13 -7.68 26.00 -13.88
N GLN A 14 -7.10 26.69 -12.91
CA GLN A 14 -6.89 26.17 -11.56
C GLN A 14 -6.81 27.35 -10.59
N GLY A 15 -7.87 27.56 -9.82
CA GLY A 15 -7.70 28.04 -8.46
C GLY A 15 -6.97 26.98 -7.62
N SER A 16 -6.53 27.33 -6.41
CA SER A 16 -5.94 26.36 -5.48
C SER A 16 -6.81 25.10 -5.38
N THR A 17 -6.18 23.92 -5.31
CA THR A 17 -6.88 22.63 -5.12
C THR A 17 -7.83 22.67 -3.92
N ALA A 18 -7.43 23.40 -2.86
CA ALA A 18 -8.25 23.67 -1.70
C ALA A 18 -9.51 24.49 -2.03
N ALA A 19 -9.39 25.53 -2.86
CA ALA A 19 -10.51 26.36 -3.28
C ALA A 19 -11.55 25.54 -4.08
N PHE A 20 -11.10 24.56 -4.86
CA PHE A 20 -11.99 23.65 -5.58
C PHE A 20 -12.72 22.69 -4.63
N LEU A 21 -12.01 22.05 -3.69
CA LEU A 21 -12.61 21.09 -2.75
C LEU A 21 -13.61 21.75 -1.80
N LEU A 22 -13.41 23.02 -1.46
CA LEU A 22 -14.33 23.79 -0.62
C LEU A 22 -15.66 24.15 -1.32
N GLN A 23 -15.75 23.99 -2.65
CA GLN A 23 -16.99 24.17 -3.40
C GLN A 23 -17.86 22.89 -3.47
N ALA A 24 -17.41 21.78 -2.89
CA ALA A 24 -18.18 20.54 -2.86
C ALA A 24 -19.48 20.69 -2.02
N VAL A 25 -20.47 19.83 -2.30
CA VAL A 25 -21.77 19.80 -1.58
C VAL A 25 -21.57 19.67 -0.08
N GLU A 26 -20.65 18.79 0.32
CA GLU A 26 -20.17 18.68 1.69
C GLU A 26 -18.64 18.86 1.66
N PRO A 27 -18.13 20.05 2.00
CA PRO A 27 -16.70 20.34 1.90
C PRO A 27 -15.93 19.52 2.94
N PRO A 28 -14.74 18.99 2.58
CA PRO A 28 -13.90 18.31 3.55
C PRO A 28 -13.35 19.31 4.57
N ILE A 29 -13.00 18.80 5.76
CA ILE A 29 -12.31 19.62 6.76
C ILE A 29 -10.99 20.15 6.19
N PRO A 30 -10.63 21.44 6.41
CA PRO A 30 -9.42 22.03 5.82
C PRO A 30 -8.14 21.25 6.14
N GLN A 31 -8.05 20.69 7.35
CA GLN A 31 -6.92 19.85 7.76
C GLN A 31 -6.74 18.63 6.86
N ALA A 32 -7.83 17.99 6.41
CA ALA A 32 -7.76 16.84 5.52
C ALA A 32 -7.17 17.22 4.15
N ILE A 33 -7.51 18.41 3.64
CA ILE A 33 -6.92 18.96 2.42
C ILE A 33 -5.41 19.14 2.61
N THR A 34 -4.99 19.82 3.67
CA THR A 34 -3.57 20.03 3.99
C THR A 34 -2.83 18.69 4.09
N HIS A 35 -3.36 17.72 4.82
CA HIS A 35 -2.75 16.40 4.96
C HIS A 35 -2.64 15.65 3.62
N ALA A 36 -3.63 15.76 2.75
CA ALA A 36 -3.58 15.15 1.42
C ALA A 36 -2.50 15.80 0.53
N VAL A 37 -2.39 17.13 0.54
CA VAL A 37 -1.34 17.87 -0.18
C VAL A 37 0.04 17.48 0.32
N THR A 38 0.27 17.51 1.65
CA THR A 38 1.53 17.11 2.27
C THR A 38 1.89 15.67 1.91
N LEU A 39 0.93 14.73 2.01
CA LEU A 39 1.17 13.35 1.63
C LEU A 39 1.60 13.22 0.17
N LEU A 40 0.93 13.92 -0.75
CA LEU A 40 1.25 13.87 -2.17
C LEU A 40 2.62 14.49 -2.48
N GLN A 41 3.03 15.51 -1.72
CA GLN A 41 4.39 16.08 -1.78
C GLN A 41 5.45 15.10 -1.23
N ASP A 42 5.20 14.48 -0.08
CA ASP A 42 6.11 13.50 0.55
C ASP A 42 6.39 12.29 -0.36
N ILE A 43 5.37 11.81 -1.08
CA ILE A 43 5.54 10.73 -2.05
C ILE A 43 6.08 11.23 -3.40
N GLY A 44 6.30 12.53 -3.59
CA GLY A 44 6.81 13.14 -4.82
C GLY A 44 5.82 13.15 -5.97
N ALA A 45 4.51 13.03 -5.70
CA ALA A 45 3.44 13.16 -6.69
C ALA A 45 3.16 14.64 -7.02
N LEU A 46 3.31 15.52 -6.04
CA LEU A 46 3.21 16.97 -6.18
C LEU A 46 4.55 17.63 -5.83
N LYS A 47 4.78 18.82 -6.39
CA LYS A 47 5.83 19.74 -5.94
C LYS A 47 5.31 20.70 -4.86
N GLU A 48 6.21 21.52 -4.32
CA GLU A 48 5.88 22.55 -3.32
C GLU A 48 4.85 23.57 -3.81
N ASP A 49 4.85 23.87 -5.12
CA ASP A 49 3.88 24.76 -5.79
C ASP A 49 2.56 24.08 -6.17
N GLU A 50 2.27 22.90 -5.60
CA GLU A 50 1.12 22.04 -5.94
C GLU A 50 1.08 21.58 -7.41
N SER A 51 2.17 21.73 -8.18
CA SER A 51 2.22 21.22 -9.56
C SER A 51 2.44 19.70 -9.61
N LEU A 52 1.77 19.03 -10.55
CA LEU A 52 1.85 17.58 -10.72
C LEU A 52 3.20 17.16 -11.33
N THR A 53 3.86 16.18 -10.71
CA THR A 53 5.10 15.59 -11.25
C THR A 53 4.79 14.51 -12.30
N ARG A 54 5.82 14.03 -13.02
CA ARG A 54 5.65 12.87 -13.92
C ARG A 54 5.22 11.62 -13.15
N LEU A 55 5.76 11.42 -11.95
CA LEU A 55 5.34 10.35 -11.04
C LEU A 55 3.86 10.55 -10.65
N GLY A 56 3.47 11.76 -10.25
CA GLY A 56 2.09 12.09 -9.89
C GLY A 56 1.09 11.81 -11.01
N ARG A 57 1.47 12.04 -12.27
CA ARG A 57 0.63 11.68 -13.43
C ARG A 57 0.39 10.18 -13.52
N HIS A 58 1.45 9.37 -13.41
CA HIS A 58 1.32 7.91 -13.44
C HIS A 58 0.50 7.40 -12.24
N LEU A 59 0.69 7.99 -11.06
CA LEU A 59 -0.09 7.62 -9.87
C LEU A 59 -1.57 8.00 -9.99
N GLY A 60 -1.89 9.13 -10.64
CA GLY A 60 -3.26 9.58 -10.89
C GLY A 60 -4.04 8.70 -11.88
N GLU A 61 -3.35 7.90 -12.69
CA GLU A 61 -3.96 6.95 -13.62
C GLU A 61 -4.27 5.58 -12.96
N MET A 62 -3.69 5.30 -11.78
CA MET A 62 -3.87 4.01 -11.11
C MET A 62 -5.10 4.00 -10.18
N PRO A 63 -5.93 2.95 -10.20
CA PRO A 63 -7.09 2.81 -9.30
C PRO A 63 -6.68 2.30 -7.90
N VAL A 64 -5.57 2.81 -7.34
CA VAL A 64 -5.06 2.42 -6.03
C VAL A 64 -4.61 3.63 -5.24
N HIS A 65 -4.47 3.48 -3.93
CA HIS A 65 -3.93 4.54 -3.08
C HIS A 65 -2.52 4.95 -3.55
N PRO A 66 -2.18 6.25 -3.66
CA PRO A 66 -0.92 6.72 -4.25
C PRO A 66 0.36 6.12 -3.64
N ARG A 67 0.37 5.85 -2.32
CA ARG A 67 1.48 5.14 -1.65
C ARG A 67 1.68 3.72 -2.19
N VAL A 68 0.59 2.98 -2.40
CA VAL A 68 0.61 1.61 -2.93
C VAL A 68 0.99 1.64 -4.41
N GLY A 69 0.45 2.58 -5.18
CA GLY A 69 0.84 2.78 -6.58
C GLY A 69 2.34 3.04 -6.73
N LYS A 70 2.91 3.92 -5.89
CA LYS A 70 4.35 4.19 -5.87
C LYS A 70 5.14 2.92 -5.55
N MET A 71 4.72 2.19 -4.53
CA MET A 71 5.34 0.93 -4.13
C MET A 71 5.37 -0.10 -5.29
N LEU A 72 4.25 -0.30 -5.99
CA LEU A 72 4.15 -1.22 -7.13
C LEU A 72 4.98 -0.76 -8.34
N LEU A 73 5.03 0.54 -8.59
CA LEU A 73 5.87 1.12 -9.65
C LEU A 73 7.34 0.80 -9.41
N TYR A 74 7.85 1.06 -8.20
CA TYR A 74 9.24 0.73 -7.86
C TYR A 74 9.50 -0.77 -7.84
N ALA A 75 8.56 -1.59 -7.40
CA ALA A 75 8.71 -3.05 -7.42
C ALA A 75 8.88 -3.59 -8.83
N THR A 76 8.15 -3.03 -9.79
CA THR A 76 8.27 -3.37 -11.21
C THR A 76 9.65 -2.98 -11.75
N LEU A 77 10.12 -1.77 -11.43
CA LEU A 77 11.44 -1.28 -11.86
C LEU A 77 12.60 -2.09 -11.27
N LEU A 78 12.45 -2.59 -10.04
CA LEU A 78 13.46 -3.37 -9.32
C LEU A 78 13.35 -4.88 -9.55
N GLY A 79 12.35 -5.35 -10.30
CA GLY A 79 12.15 -6.77 -10.58
C GLY A 79 11.66 -7.61 -9.39
N VAL A 80 11.04 -6.98 -8.39
CA VAL A 80 10.56 -7.63 -7.15
C VAL A 80 9.04 -7.49 -6.99
N LEU A 81 8.30 -7.56 -8.10
CA LEU A 81 6.85 -7.32 -8.12
C LEU A 81 6.08 -8.32 -7.26
N ASP A 82 6.39 -9.61 -7.36
CA ASP A 82 5.66 -10.69 -6.69
C ASP A 82 5.56 -10.55 -5.14
N PRO A 83 6.68 -10.43 -4.40
CA PRO A 83 6.60 -10.23 -2.94
C PRO A 83 5.97 -8.89 -2.57
N VAL A 84 6.18 -7.84 -3.37
CA VAL A 84 5.59 -6.52 -3.10
C VAL A 84 4.09 -6.51 -3.36
N LEU A 85 3.61 -7.25 -4.35
CA LEU A 85 2.19 -7.39 -4.63
C LEU A 85 1.48 -8.11 -3.47
N THR A 86 2.11 -9.15 -2.92
CA THR A 86 1.62 -9.83 -1.70
C THR A 86 1.45 -8.84 -0.55
N VAL A 87 2.45 -7.99 -0.32
CA VAL A 87 2.39 -6.93 0.70
C VAL A 87 1.30 -5.90 0.38
N ALA A 88 1.17 -5.47 -0.87
CA ALA A 88 0.14 -4.53 -1.32
C ALA A 88 -1.27 -5.05 -1.04
N CYS A 89 -1.54 -6.32 -1.36
CA CYS A 89 -2.82 -6.96 -1.12
C CYS A 89 -3.14 -7.05 0.38
N ALA A 90 -2.16 -7.45 1.20
CA ALA A 90 -2.34 -7.53 2.65
C ALA A 90 -2.59 -6.16 3.29
N ALA A 91 -1.93 -5.11 2.80
CA ALA A 91 -2.11 -3.74 3.28
C ALA A 91 -3.44 -3.11 2.83
N ALA A 92 -3.92 -3.44 1.63
CA ALA A 92 -5.16 -2.87 1.07
C ALA A 92 -6.43 -3.52 1.63
N TYR A 93 -6.37 -4.77 2.08
CA TYR A 93 -7.54 -5.52 2.53
C TYR A 93 -7.47 -5.93 4.00
N ARG A 94 -6.70 -6.97 4.33
CA ARG A 94 -6.59 -7.50 5.68
C ARG A 94 -5.29 -8.27 5.86
N SER A 95 -4.67 -8.11 7.02
CA SER A 95 -3.53 -8.93 7.45
C SER A 95 -3.92 -10.43 7.49
N PRO A 96 -3.07 -11.34 6.99
CA PRO A 96 -3.30 -12.78 7.09
C PRO A 96 -3.15 -13.30 8.52
N PHE A 97 -2.47 -12.56 9.41
CA PHE A 97 -2.36 -12.94 10.81
C PHE A 97 -3.64 -12.55 11.56
N VAL A 98 -4.45 -13.55 11.93
CA VAL A 98 -5.65 -13.39 12.74
C VAL A 98 -5.36 -13.94 14.13
N MET A 99 -5.70 -13.18 15.17
CA MET A 99 -5.60 -13.64 16.56
C MET A 99 -6.98 -14.07 17.06
N SER A 100 -7.06 -15.22 17.73
CA SER A 100 -8.25 -15.60 18.52
C SER A 100 -8.59 -14.57 19.59
N MET A 101 -9.88 -14.48 19.94
CA MET A 101 -10.34 -13.69 21.10
C MET A 101 -9.84 -14.25 22.44
N ASP A 102 -9.63 -15.57 22.53
CA ASP A 102 -9.07 -16.24 23.72
C ASP A 102 -7.54 -16.41 23.64
N GLY A 103 -6.91 -15.86 22.60
CA GLY A 103 -5.51 -16.09 22.26
C GLY A 103 -4.55 -15.24 23.10
N ASN A 104 -3.42 -15.84 23.50
CA ASN A 104 -2.33 -15.08 24.10
C ASN A 104 -1.67 -14.18 23.04
N ARG A 105 -1.87 -12.86 23.18
CA ARG A 105 -1.33 -11.84 22.26
C ARG A 105 0.18 -11.94 22.05
N GLU A 106 0.94 -12.32 23.08
CA GLU A 106 2.40 -12.47 22.97
C GLU A 106 2.77 -13.71 22.15
N ALA A 107 1.98 -14.78 22.23
CA ALA A 107 2.17 -15.95 21.36
C ALA A 107 1.87 -15.61 19.89
N GLY A 108 0.84 -14.80 19.62
CA GLY A 108 0.53 -14.32 18.26
C GLY A 108 1.64 -13.45 17.66
N LYS A 109 2.23 -12.56 18.46
CA LYS A 109 3.41 -11.78 18.04
C LYS A 109 4.62 -12.66 17.78
N ALA A 110 4.92 -13.62 18.67
CA ALA A 110 6.04 -14.53 18.51
C ALA A 110 5.90 -15.38 17.24
N ALA A 111 4.69 -15.87 16.98
CA ALA A 111 4.34 -16.56 15.74
C ALA A 111 4.58 -15.69 14.50
N ARG A 112 4.10 -14.45 14.50
CA ARG A 112 4.34 -13.50 13.39
C ARG A 112 5.83 -13.20 13.19
N HIS A 113 6.58 -13.03 14.26
CA HIS A 113 8.04 -12.86 14.21
C HIS A 113 8.76 -14.09 13.66
N ALA A 114 8.27 -15.30 13.96
CA ALA A 114 8.86 -16.52 13.42
C ALA A 114 8.80 -16.57 11.89
N PHE A 115 7.75 -16.03 11.26
CA PHE A 115 7.65 -15.93 9.80
C PHE A 115 8.69 -14.99 9.19
N SER A 116 9.09 -13.91 9.87
CA SER A 116 10.14 -13.02 9.35
C SER A 116 11.55 -13.43 9.76
N ALA A 117 11.73 -14.50 10.55
CA ALA A 117 13.02 -14.89 11.11
C ALA A 117 14.10 -15.16 10.04
N GLU A 118 13.72 -15.79 8.92
CA GLU A 118 14.63 -16.02 7.77
C GLU A 118 15.16 -14.71 7.16
N PHE A 119 14.41 -13.62 7.34
CA PHE A 119 14.74 -12.28 6.85
C PHE A 119 15.26 -11.35 7.97
N GLY A 120 15.77 -11.92 9.06
CA GLY A 120 16.31 -11.16 10.20
C GLY A 120 15.28 -10.74 11.24
N GLY A 121 14.03 -11.22 11.15
CA GLY A 121 13.01 -11.13 12.21
C GLY A 121 12.43 -9.74 12.47
N ALA A 122 12.87 -8.70 11.75
CA ALA A 122 12.56 -7.30 12.08
C ALA A 122 11.51 -6.64 11.16
N SER A 123 10.98 -7.36 10.15
CA SER A 123 10.02 -6.80 9.19
C SER A 123 8.69 -7.53 9.18
N ASP A 124 7.65 -6.79 9.57
CA ASP A 124 6.25 -7.19 9.52
C ASP A 124 5.74 -7.47 8.10
N HIS A 125 6.27 -6.75 7.11
CA HIS A 125 5.91 -6.95 5.70
C HIS A 125 6.55 -8.23 5.16
N LEU A 126 7.78 -8.54 5.55
CA LEU A 126 8.44 -9.79 5.17
C LEU A 126 7.82 -11.01 5.86
N ALA A 127 7.29 -10.84 7.08
CA ALA A 127 6.49 -11.89 7.71
C ALA A 127 5.27 -12.26 6.85
N VAL A 128 4.58 -11.28 6.27
CA VAL A 128 3.45 -11.51 5.35
C VAL A 128 3.89 -12.27 4.10
N VAL A 129 5.02 -11.87 3.49
CA VAL A 129 5.57 -12.56 2.31
C VAL A 129 5.94 -14.01 2.63
N ALA A 130 6.61 -14.24 3.76
CA ALA A 130 7.00 -15.58 4.20
C ALA A 130 5.78 -16.47 4.46
N ALA A 131 4.76 -15.93 5.13
CA ALA A 131 3.50 -16.64 5.38
C ALA A 131 2.80 -17.02 4.06
N PHE A 132 2.76 -16.10 3.08
CA PHE A 132 2.18 -16.35 1.77
C PHE A 132 2.94 -17.46 1.01
N ARG A 133 4.27 -17.37 0.96
CA ARG A 133 5.11 -18.41 0.33
C ARG A 133 4.94 -19.78 0.98
N GLY A 134 4.86 -19.82 2.31
CA GLY A 134 4.58 -21.05 3.05
C GLY A 134 3.22 -21.65 2.68
N TRP A 135 2.20 -20.81 2.56
CA TRP A 135 0.87 -21.23 2.11
C TRP A 135 0.88 -21.76 0.67
N GLU A 136 1.59 -21.11 -0.26
CA GLU A 136 1.72 -21.59 -1.63
C GLU A 136 2.40 -22.96 -1.73
N ALA A 137 3.48 -23.16 -0.98
CA ALA A 137 4.19 -24.45 -0.91
C ALA A 137 3.30 -25.56 -0.31
N ALA A 138 2.55 -25.24 0.75
CA ALA A 138 1.59 -26.16 1.37
C ALA A 138 0.45 -26.51 0.40
N ARG A 139 0.02 -25.56 -0.44
CA ARG A 139 -1.01 -25.77 -1.46
C ARG A 139 -0.50 -26.64 -2.61
N ALA A 140 0.74 -26.40 -3.06
CA ALA A 140 1.36 -27.16 -4.15
C ALA A 140 1.68 -28.61 -3.77
N SER A 141 1.99 -28.89 -2.51
CA SER A 141 2.25 -30.25 -1.98
C SER A 141 0.98 -31.08 -1.71
N GLY A 142 -0.21 -30.58 -2.06
CA GLY A 142 -1.53 -31.11 -1.69
C GLY A 142 -2.01 -32.42 -2.35
N GLY A 143 -1.11 -33.36 -2.69
CA GLY A 143 -1.43 -34.65 -3.32
C GLY A 143 -1.40 -35.91 -2.43
N GLY A 144 -1.31 -35.82 -1.09
CA GLY A 144 -1.30 -37.03 -0.24
C GLY A 144 -1.61 -36.76 1.25
N GLY A 145 -2.57 -37.48 1.82
CA GLY A 145 -3.25 -37.21 3.10
C GLY A 145 -2.49 -37.50 4.41
N GLY A 146 -1.16 -37.40 4.49
CA GLY A 146 -0.41 -37.67 5.72
C GLY A 146 0.42 -36.48 6.26
N GLU A 147 1.03 -35.72 5.36
CA GLU A 147 1.94 -34.59 5.68
C GLU A 147 1.19 -33.26 5.90
N ARG A 148 -0.15 -33.28 5.99
CA ARG A 148 -0.96 -32.07 6.19
C ARG A 148 -0.84 -31.48 7.60
N HIS A 149 -0.41 -32.28 8.58
CA HIS A 149 -0.55 -31.90 9.99
C HIS A 149 0.59 -31.03 10.54
N ARG A 150 1.80 -31.03 9.94
CA ARG A 150 2.92 -30.21 10.41
C ARG A 150 2.99 -28.84 9.73
N VAL A 151 3.11 -28.81 8.39
CA VAL A 151 3.31 -27.53 7.67
C VAL A 151 2.04 -26.68 7.63
N ALA A 152 0.87 -27.28 7.37
CA ALA A 152 -0.39 -26.55 7.54
C ALA A 152 -0.75 -26.39 9.03
N GLY A 153 -0.21 -27.21 9.93
CA GLY A 153 -0.38 -27.03 11.38
C GLY A 153 0.23 -25.73 11.89
N ASP A 154 1.40 -25.33 11.37
CA ASP A 154 2.10 -24.11 11.77
C ASP A 154 1.50 -22.86 11.11
N ILE A 155 1.07 -22.95 9.84
CA ILE A 155 0.41 -21.83 9.13
C ILE A 155 -1.03 -21.62 9.65
N ASN A 156 -1.82 -22.67 9.82
CA ASN A 156 -3.23 -22.57 10.24
C ASN A 156 -3.38 -22.26 11.74
N ARG A 157 -2.35 -22.56 12.57
CA ARG A 157 -2.29 -22.12 13.98
C ARG A 157 -2.06 -20.62 14.12
N CYS A 158 -1.42 -19.96 13.15
CA CYS A 158 -1.12 -18.52 13.20
C CYS A 158 -2.09 -17.66 12.39
N VAL A 159 -2.84 -18.26 11.47
CA VAL A 159 -3.78 -17.57 10.56
C VAL A 159 -5.25 -17.78 10.95
N THR A 160 -5.62 -18.87 11.65
CA THR A 160 -7.02 -19.17 11.98
C THR A 160 -7.29 -19.74 13.37
N LYS A 161 -6.38 -19.60 14.35
CA LYS A 161 -6.74 -19.89 15.75
C LYS A 161 -6.90 -18.63 16.55
#